data_AF-A0AA43LZI8-F1
#
_entry.id   AF-A0AA43LZI8-F1
#
_cell.length_a   1.000
_cell.length_b   1.000
_cell.length_c   1.000
_cell.angle_alpha   90.00
_cell.angle_beta   90.00
_cell.angle_gamma   90.00
#
_symmetry.space_group_name_H-M   'P 1'
#
loop_
_entity.id
_entity.type
_entity.pdbx_description
1 polymer ?
#
loop_
_entity_poly.entity_id
_entity_poly.type
_entity_poly.pdbx_seq_one_letter_code
_entity_poly.pdbx_strand_id
1 'polypeptide(L)'
;MQHSRHSLNPYYLGLKIFEDIEKHWNNPAPEEKERHGQVPGRGRKKIFEVRENDADISFIRNYLTKDLVNELDLYVFEKKGPE
;
A
#
# COMPACT_ATOMS: atom_id res chain seq x y z
N MET A 1 11.75 12.27 -9.65
CA MET A 1 12.68 12.15 -8.50
C MET A 1 13.23 10.74 -8.48
N GLN A 2 14.54 10.58 -8.68
CA GLN A 2 15.19 9.27 -8.71
C GLN A 2 15.46 8.84 -7.26
N HIS A 3 14.79 7.78 -6.79
CA HIS A 3 15.07 7.18 -5.48
C HIS A 3 16.40 6.43 -5.55
N SER A 4 17.27 6.63 -4.55
CA SER A 4 18.53 5.89 -4.46
C SER A 4 18.23 4.39 -4.39
N ARG A 5 18.98 3.57 -5.13
CA ARG A 5 18.79 2.10 -5.20
C ARG A 5 18.89 1.38 -3.85
N HIS A 6 19.34 2.07 -2.80
CA HIS A 6 19.61 1.49 -1.48
C HIS A 6 18.89 2.21 -0.32
N SER A 7 18.11 3.26 -0.59
CA SER A 7 17.43 4.02 0.46
C SER A 7 15.97 4.27 0.11
N LEU A 8 15.07 3.72 0.91
CA LEU A 8 13.64 3.94 0.79
C LEU A 8 13.24 5.22 1.53
N ASN A 9 12.48 6.10 0.89
CA ASN A 9 11.88 7.24 1.57
C ASN A 9 10.62 6.77 2.32
N PRO A 10 10.62 6.75 3.67
CA PRO A 10 9.50 6.22 4.45
C PRO A 10 8.22 7.05 4.30
N TYR A 11 8.34 8.37 4.10
CA TYR A 11 7.19 9.25 3.91
C TYR A 11 6.52 9.04 2.56
N TYR A 12 7.32 8.81 1.52
CA TYR A 12 6.81 8.46 0.20
C TYR A 12 6.11 7.10 0.22
N LEU A 13 6.71 6.10 0.87
CA LEU A 13 6.07 4.79 1.04
C LEU A 13 4.73 4.92 1.76
N GLY A 14 4.69 5.64 2.89
CA GLY A 14 3.45 5.86 3.64
C GLY A 14 2.37 6.55 2.81
N LEU A 15 2.73 7.57 2.02
CA LEU A 15 1.81 8.23 1.09
C LEU A 15 1.24 7.23 0.07
N LYS A 16 2.09 6.43 -0.57
CA LYS A 16 1.68 5.44 -1.57
C LYS A 16 0.77 4.36 -0.99
N ILE A 17 1.01 3.94 0.26
CA ILE A 17 0.12 3.03 0.98
C ILE A 17 -1.27 3.67 1.18
N PHE A 18 -1.34 4.94 1.60
CA PHE A 18 -2.63 5.62 1.75
C PHE A 18 -3.37 5.83 0.42
N GLU A 19 -2.65 6.15 -0.66
CA GLU A 19 -3.24 6.23 -2.00
C GLU A 19 -3.83 4.88 -2.45
N ASP A 20 -3.13 3.78 -2.16
CA ASP A 20 -3.58 2.42 -2.46
C ASP A 20 -4.88 2.07 -1.71
N ILE A 21 -4.90 2.34 -0.39
CA ILE A 21 -6.10 2.19 0.45
C ILE A 21 -7.26 3.01 -0.12
N GLU A 22 -7.04 4.28 -0.45
CA GLU A 22 -8.09 5.16 -0.98
C GLU A 22 -8.63 4.65 -2.32
N LYS A 23 -7.75 4.24 -3.23
CA LYS A 23 -8.10 3.72 -4.55
C LYS A 23 -9.00 2.49 -4.44
N HIS A 24 -8.64 1.54 -3.58
CA HIS A 24 -9.37 0.27 -3.42
C HIS A 24 -10.75 0.50 -2.78
N TRP A 25 -10.82 1.32 -1.73
CA TRP A 25 -12.08 1.62 -1.06
C TRP A 25 -12.96 2.61 -1.82
N ASN A 26 -12.40 3.37 -2.77
CA ASN A 26 -13.19 4.15 -3.71
C ASN A 26 -13.78 3.28 -4.82
N ASN A 27 -13.04 2.29 -5.29
CA ASN A 27 -13.42 1.43 -6.42
C ASN A 27 -13.30 -0.06 -6.05
N PRO A 28 -14.13 -0.56 -5.11
CA PRO A 28 -14.02 -1.94 -4.65
C PRO A 28 -14.41 -2.93 -5.76
N ALA A 29 -13.77 -4.10 -5.76
CA ALA A 29 -14.10 -5.16 -6.70
C ALA A 29 -15.54 -5.67 -6.48
N PRO A 30 -16.21 -6.23 -7.50
CA PRO A 30 -17.57 -6.75 -7.37
C PRO A 30 -17.72 -7.77 -6.22
N GLU A 31 -16.74 -8.66 -6.08
CA GLU A 31 -16.69 -9.66 -5.01
C GLU A 31 -16.65 -9.02 -3.61
N GLU A 32 -15.92 -7.92 -3.43
CA GLU A 32 -15.83 -7.22 -2.15
C GLU A 32 -17.12 -6.47 -1.80
N LYS A 33 -17.84 -5.97 -2.80
CA LYS A 33 -19.17 -5.39 -2.61
C LYS A 33 -20.15 -6.45 -2.11
N GLU A 34 -20.11 -7.64 -2.70
CA GLU A 34 -21.04 -8.74 -2.38
C GLU A 34 -20.72 -9.39 -1.03
N ARG A 35 -19.44 -9.67 -0.74
CA ARG A 35 -19.04 -10.39 0.48
C ARG A 35 -18.93 -9.50 1.72
N HIS A 36 -18.44 -8.28 1.54
CA HIS A 36 -18.11 -7.39 2.65
C HIS A 36 -18.99 -6.14 2.69
N GLY A 37 -19.95 -6.01 1.78
CA GLY A 37 -20.84 -4.84 1.73
C GLY A 37 -20.08 -3.54 1.46
N GLN A 38 -18.92 -3.60 0.79
CA GLN A 38 -18.11 -2.42 0.55
C GLN A 38 -18.85 -1.43 -0.35
N VAL A 39 -18.92 -0.18 0.09
CA VAL A 39 -19.59 0.91 -0.64
C VAL A 39 -18.51 1.73 -1.36
N PRO A 40 -18.62 1.96 -2.69
CA PRO A 40 -17.72 2.85 -3.43
C PRO A 40 -17.65 4.27 -2.85
N GLY A 41 -16.56 4.97 -3.13
CA GLY A 41 -16.34 6.35 -2.67
C GLY A 41 -16.04 6.50 -1.17
N ARG A 42 -15.66 5.41 -0.47
CA ARG A 42 -15.37 5.42 0.97
C ARG A 42 -13.89 5.50 1.32
N GLY A 43 -13.01 5.69 0.33
CA GLY A 43 -11.55 5.69 0.52
C GLY A 43 -11.05 6.68 1.56
N ARG A 44 -11.51 7.93 1.49
CA ARG A 44 -11.12 8.96 2.47
C ARG A 44 -11.49 8.58 3.90
N LYS A 45 -12.69 8.02 4.10
CA LYS A 45 -13.15 7.55 5.42
C LYS A 45 -12.23 6.43 5.93
N LYS A 46 -11.87 5.48 5.05
CA LYS A 46 -10.99 4.38 5.42
C LYS A 46 -9.60 4.86 5.83
N ILE A 47 -9.01 5.83 5.14
CA ILE A 47 -7.72 6.40 5.55
C ILE A 47 -7.76 6.88 7.00
N PHE A 48 -8.80 7.62 7.41
CA PHE A 48 -8.90 8.11 8.78
C PHE A 48 -9.06 6.98 9.81
N GLU A 49 -9.85 5.95 9.48
CA GLU A 49 -9.98 4.76 10.32
C GLU A 49 -8.63 4.05 10.51
N VAL A 50 -7.86 3.87 9.43
CA VAL A 50 -6.52 3.26 9.50
C VAL A 50 -5.58 4.11 10.35
N ARG A 51 -5.60 5.43 10.20
CA ARG A 51 -4.76 6.34 10.99
C ARG A 51 -5.06 6.33 12.49
N GLU A 52 -6.31 6.06 12.85
CA GLU A 52 -6.76 5.98 14.24
C GLU A 52 -6.36 4.66 14.90
N ASN A 53 -6.38 3.56 14.13
CA ASN A 53 -6.21 2.21 14.67
C ASN A 53 -4.82 1.61 14.45
N ASP A 54 -4.12 1.95 13.37
CA ASP A 54 -2.84 1.35 12.94
C ASP A 54 -1.72 2.39 12.99
N ALA A 55 -1.34 2.81 14.20
CA ALA A 55 -0.23 3.76 14.42
C ALA A 55 1.14 3.08 14.59
N ASP A 56 1.22 1.76 14.44
CA ASP A 56 2.43 0.96 14.64
C ASP A 56 2.85 0.17 13.39
N ILE A 57 3.76 -0.78 13.55
CA ILE A 57 4.27 -1.64 12.47
C ILE A 57 3.16 -2.44 11.74
N SER A 58 2.00 -2.62 12.37
CA SER A 58 0.80 -3.21 11.77
C SER A 58 0.43 -2.51 10.47
N PHE A 59 0.61 -1.19 10.39
CA PHE A 59 0.31 -0.41 9.20
C PHE A 59 1.05 -0.94 7.97
N ILE A 60 2.35 -1.13 8.08
CA ILE A 60 3.15 -1.66 6.97
C ILE A 60 2.77 -3.11 6.69
N ARG A 61 2.59 -3.94 7.72
CA ARG A 61 2.27 -5.36 7.55
C ARG A 61 0.93 -5.59 6.84
N ASN A 62 -0.07 -4.76 7.14
CA ASN A 62 -1.44 -4.94 6.67
C ASN A 62 -1.66 -4.29 5.29
N TYR A 63 -0.97 -3.19 4.99
CA TYR A 63 -1.27 -2.37 3.81
C TYR A 63 -0.13 -2.25 2.80
N LEU A 64 1.09 -2.74 3.08
CA LEU A 64 2.11 -2.89 2.04
C LEU A 64 1.85 -4.16 1.23
N THR A 65 0.92 -4.06 0.28
CA THR A 65 0.49 -5.19 -0.55
C THR A 65 1.56 -5.60 -1.56
N LYS A 66 1.51 -6.86 -2.02
CA LYS A 66 2.42 -7.36 -3.06
C LYS A 66 2.33 -6.53 -4.35
N ASP A 67 1.12 -6.12 -4.72
CA ASP A 67 0.88 -5.32 -5.92
C ASP A 67 1.52 -3.92 -5.77
N LEU A 68 1.41 -3.30 -4.59
CA LEU A 68 2.06 -2.03 -4.32
C LEU A 68 3.60 -2.16 -4.28
N VAL A 69 4.13 -3.26 -3.73
CA VAL A 69 5.57 -3.56 -3.76
C VAL A 69 6.09 -3.68 -5.20
N ASN A 70 5.33 -4.34 -6.08
CA ASN A 70 5.62 -4.42 -7.51
C ASN A 70 5.53 -3.05 -8.20
N GLU A 71 4.47 -2.27 -7.94
CA GLU A 71 4.28 -0.93 -8.51
C GLU A 71 5.43 0.02 -8.15
N LEU A 72 5.94 -0.10 -6.93
CA LEU A 72 7.01 0.73 -6.40
C LEU A 72 8.43 0.20 -6.70
N ASP A 73 8.56 -0.92 -7.40
CA ASP A 73 9.84 -1.57 -7.73
C ASP A 73 10.74 -1.77 -6.49
N LEU A 74 10.15 -2.27 -5.39
CA LEU A 74 10.86 -2.42 -4.12
C LEU A 74 11.68 -3.71 -4.01
N TYR A 75 11.60 -4.59 -5.01
CA TYR A 75 12.39 -5.82 -5.05
C TYR A 75 13.84 -5.51 -5.44
N VAL A 76 14.76 -5.65 -4.49
CA VAL A 76 16.19 -5.57 -4.78
C VAL A 76 16.67 -6.93 -5.27
N PHE A 77 17.10 -7.00 -6.52
CA PHE A 77 17.79 -8.17 -7.03
C PHE A 77 19.28 -8.09 -6.66
N GLU A 78 19.73 -8.92 -5.72
CA GLU A 78 21.15 -9.10 -5.45
C GLU A 78 21.73 -10.17 -6.38
N LYS A 79 22.65 -9.78 -7.27
CA LYS A 79 23.47 -10.75 -8.02
C LYS A 79 24.43 -11.43 -7.03
N LYS A 80 24.10 -12.64 -6.60
CA LYS A 80 25.04 -13.50 -5.85
C LYS A 80 26.16 -14.01 -6.78
N GLY A 81 27.28 -13.28 -6.83
CA GLY A 81 28.56 -13.74 -7.38
C GLY A 81 28.59 -14.03 -8.89
N PRO A 82 29.78 -14.21 -9.51
CA PRO A 82 29.90 -14.44 -10.93
C PRO A 82 29.64 -15.91 -11.24
N GLU A 83 28.53 -16.21 -11.94
CA GLU A 83 28.49 -17.05 -13.15
C GLU A 83 27.40 -16.52 -14.09
#